data_AF-A0A1G2PFK2-F1
#
_entry.id   AF-A0A1G2PFK2-F1
#
_cell.length_a   1.000
_cell.length_b   1.000
_cell.length_c   1.000
_cell.angle_alpha   90.00
_cell.angle_beta   90.00
_cell.angle_gamma   90.00
#
_symmetry.space_group_name_H-M   'P 1'
#
loop_
_entity.id
_entity.type
_entity.pdbx_description
1 polymer ?
#
loop_
_entity_poly.entity_id
_entity_poly.type
_entity_poly.pdbx_seq_one_letter_code
_entity_poly.pdbx_strand_id
1 'polypeptide(L)'
;MLVLDLETKKQFSDVGGQEFADRLGVSLVGVYDYVDDSFTAYREEEIPNLLALIKERNKVIGFNIKAFDWKVLQPYAQELLFRNVSTIDLMEDVANFLGFRVGLAALAEVNLGQTKSGHGLEAIKWYRDGNWEMLKKYCLDDVRLTRDLYEFGKQKGYVKVNNKNGSQYTVPVKWGSKKSAKEMEDILRHAQLARRPVEINYILSDSEENPRTNGLFEVIGVFSKKVEVRDYNSGKSFELLISNILDTDIKDAPHTESLFNL
;
A
#
# COMPACT_ATOMS: atom_id res chain seq x y z
N MET A 1 0.67 -12.74 -7.97
CA MET A 1 0.85 -11.90 -6.77
C MET A 1 0.19 -12.62 -5.61
N LEU A 2 0.69 -12.46 -4.40
CA LEU A 2 0.07 -13.00 -3.19
C LEU A 2 -0.37 -11.86 -2.27
N VAL A 3 -1.41 -12.10 -1.47
CA VAL A 3 -1.66 -11.35 -0.23
C VAL A 3 -1.37 -12.27 0.94
N LEU A 4 -0.68 -11.79 1.96
CA LEU A 4 -0.23 -12.59 3.09
C LEU A 4 -0.45 -11.86 4.41
N ASP A 5 -0.85 -12.64 5.41
CA ASP A 5 -0.84 -12.27 6.83
C ASP A 5 -0.40 -13.49 7.65
N LEU A 6 0.22 -13.29 8.82
CA LEU A 6 0.64 -14.40 9.67
C LEU A 6 0.35 -14.22 11.15
N GLU A 7 0.13 -15.38 11.77
CA GLU A 7 -0.05 -15.53 13.20
C GLU A 7 1.15 -16.20 13.83
N THR A 8 1.41 -15.85 15.09
CA THR A 8 2.58 -16.33 15.82
C THR A 8 2.23 -17.36 16.90
N LYS A 9 3.23 -18.12 17.33
CA LYS A 9 3.10 -19.07 18.45
C LYS A 9 3.22 -18.40 19.81
N LYS A 10 3.97 -17.30 19.86
CA LYS A 10 4.38 -16.59 21.07
C LYS A 10 4.02 -15.11 20.98
N GLN A 11 3.89 -14.45 22.13
CA GLN A 11 3.76 -13.00 22.21
C GLN A 11 5.15 -12.36 22.33
N PHE A 12 5.25 -11.05 22.11
CA PHE A 12 6.52 -10.31 22.28
C PHE A 12 7.12 -10.44 23.68
N SER A 13 6.28 -10.50 24.71
CA SER A 13 6.72 -10.71 26.11
C SER A 13 7.46 -12.04 26.30
N ASP A 14 7.14 -13.05 25.50
CA ASP A 14 7.73 -14.40 25.61
C ASP A 14 9.15 -14.46 25.01
N VAL A 15 9.50 -13.49 24.15
CA VAL A 15 10.77 -13.47 23.39
C VAL A 15 11.69 -12.31 23.75
N GLY A 16 11.23 -11.43 24.65
CA GLY A 16 12.01 -10.31 25.18
C GLY A 16 11.76 -8.96 24.52
N GLY A 17 10.79 -8.84 23.60
CA GLY A 17 10.46 -7.57 22.94
C GLY A 17 10.25 -7.68 21.43
N GLN A 18 9.93 -6.55 20.80
CA GLN A 18 9.65 -6.47 19.35
C GLN A 18 10.90 -6.65 18.49
N GLU A 19 12.07 -6.36 19.04
CA GLU A 19 13.37 -6.57 18.40
C GLU A 19 13.68 -8.05 18.13
N PHE A 20 13.01 -8.97 18.84
CA PHE A 20 13.16 -10.42 18.72
C PHE A 20 11.98 -11.09 18.01
N ALA A 21 11.35 -10.39 17.05
CA ALA A 21 10.21 -10.90 16.29
C ALA A 21 10.51 -12.23 15.58
N ASP A 22 11.77 -12.45 15.17
CA ASP A 22 12.28 -13.70 14.59
C ASP A 22 12.14 -14.92 15.53
N ARG A 23 11.93 -14.71 16.83
CA ARG A 23 11.82 -15.80 17.81
C ARG A 23 10.38 -16.19 18.14
N LEU A 24 9.40 -15.46 17.60
CA LEU A 24 7.99 -15.66 17.89
C LEU A 24 7.48 -17.01 17.38
N GLY A 25 8.05 -17.50 16.28
CA GLY A 25 7.62 -18.70 15.58
C GLY A 25 6.27 -18.52 14.89
N VAL A 26 6.10 -19.16 13.74
CA VAL A 26 4.87 -19.09 12.94
C VAL A 26 3.88 -20.15 13.43
N SER A 27 2.65 -19.75 13.74
CA SER A 27 1.56 -20.70 14.01
C SER A 27 0.75 -20.99 12.76
N LEU A 28 0.42 -19.96 11.98
CA LEU A 28 -0.32 -20.06 10.73
C LEU A 28 0.04 -18.89 9.81
N VAL A 29 0.06 -19.13 8.50
CA VAL A 29 0.13 -18.07 7.48
C VAL A 29 -1.08 -18.20 6.57
N GLY A 30 -1.86 -17.13 6.49
CA GLY A 30 -2.96 -17.01 5.53
C GLY A 30 -2.44 -16.41 4.24
N VAL A 31 -2.91 -16.93 3.11
CA VAL A 31 -2.54 -16.46 1.78
C VAL A 31 -3.76 -16.39 0.88
N TYR A 32 -3.82 -15.33 0.09
CA TYR A 32 -4.65 -15.26 -1.11
C TYR A 32 -3.75 -15.23 -2.34
N ASP A 33 -3.97 -16.15 -3.27
CA ASP A 33 -3.26 -16.19 -4.55
C ASP A 33 -4.12 -15.61 -5.67
N TYR A 34 -3.62 -14.56 -6.33
CA TYR A 34 -4.29 -13.96 -7.49
C TYR A 34 -4.31 -14.87 -8.72
N VAL A 35 -3.42 -15.86 -8.82
CA VAL A 35 -3.39 -16.81 -9.96
C VAL A 35 -4.49 -17.85 -9.80
N ASP A 36 -4.61 -18.42 -8.61
CA ASP A 36 -5.55 -19.51 -8.33
C ASP A 36 -6.91 -19.02 -7.80
N ASP A 37 -7.05 -17.70 -7.58
CA ASP A 37 -8.23 -17.05 -7.00
C ASP A 37 -8.74 -17.76 -5.73
N SER A 38 -7.80 -18.06 -4.82
CA SER A 38 -8.09 -18.92 -3.67
C SER A 38 -7.39 -18.47 -2.40
N PHE A 39 -8.04 -18.76 -1.27
CA PHE A 39 -7.50 -18.58 0.07
C PHE A 39 -6.97 -19.91 0.61
N THR A 40 -5.70 -19.91 1.00
CA THR A 40 -5.03 -21.07 1.58
C THR A 40 -4.37 -20.67 2.90
N ALA A 41 -4.39 -21.59 3.88
CA ALA A 41 -3.69 -21.38 5.14
C ALA A 41 -2.62 -22.46 5.30
N TYR A 42 -1.40 -22.04 5.64
CA TYR A 42 -0.23 -22.89 5.82
C TYR A 42 0.13 -22.92 7.29
N ARG A 43 0.22 -24.11 7.87
CA ARG A 43 0.82 -24.31 9.19
C ARG A 43 2.34 -24.29 9.09
N GLU A 44 2.99 -24.27 10.24
CA GLU A 44 4.45 -24.18 10.33
C GLU A 44 5.18 -25.26 9.52
N GLU A 45 4.68 -26.50 9.54
CA GLU A 45 5.23 -27.62 8.79
C GLU A 45 5.08 -27.47 7.27
N GLU A 46 4.16 -26.61 6.81
CA GLU A 46 3.87 -26.36 5.40
C GLU A 46 4.59 -25.10 4.86
N ILE A 47 5.34 -24.40 5.69
CA ILE A 47 6.09 -23.20 5.30
C ILE A 47 7.04 -23.43 4.11
N PRO A 48 7.74 -24.57 3.97
CA PRO A 48 8.53 -24.83 2.77
C PRO A 48 7.72 -24.70 1.46
N ASN A 49 6.45 -25.12 1.44
CA ASN A 49 5.57 -25.00 0.28
C ASN A 49 5.19 -23.53 0.02
N LEU A 50 4.90 -22.78 1.08
CA LEU A 50 4.66 -21.34 0.99
C LEU A 50 5.88 -20.59 0.43
N LEU A 51 7.09 -20.92 0.88
CA LEU A 51 8.31 -20.27 0.39
C LEU A 51 8.53 -20.52 -1.10
N ALA A 52 8.23 -21.73 -1.59
CA ALA A 52 8.24 -22.02 -3.02
C ALA A 52 7.23 -21.15 -3.78
N LEU A 53 6.01 -21.03 -3.26
CA LEU A 53 4.96 -20.18 -3.86
C LEU A 53 5.36 -18.70 -3.88
N ILE A 54 5.96 -18.17 -2.81
CA ILE A 54 6.46 -16.78 -2.75
C ILE A 54 7.53 -16.56 -3.83
N LYS A 55 8.48 -17.50 -3.99
CA LYS A 55 9.50 -17.44 -5.04
C LYS A 55 8.88 -17.42 -6.43
N GLU A 56 7.85 -18.23 -6.68
CA GLU A 56 7.17 -18.31 -7.97
C GLU A 56 6.38 -17.03 -8.30
N ARG A 57 5.61 -16.50 -7.34
CA ARG A 57 4.72 -15.35 -7.57
C ARG A 57 5.44 -14.00 -7.58
N ASN A 58 6.64 -13.91 -6.97
CA ASN A 58 7.59 -12.79 -6.96
C ASN A 58 7.05 -11.40 -6.53
N LYS A 59 5.81 -11.32 -6.04
CA LYS A 59 5.24 -10.09 -5.49
C LYS A 59 4.21 -10.42 -4.42
N VAL A 60 4.40 -9.82 -3.24
CA VAL A 60 3.56 -10.02 -2.05
C VAL A 60 3.00 -8.69 -1.58
N ILE A 61 1.74 -8.72 -1.17
CA ILE A 61 1.04 -7.63 -0.53
C ILE A 61 0.76 -8.06 0.92
N GLY A 62 0.98 -7.18 1.88
CA GLY A 62 0.66 -7.45 3.27
C GLY A 62 0.45 -6.17 4.07
N PHE A 63 0.15 -6.33 5.35
CA PHE A 63 -0.13 -5.22 6.26
C PHE A 63 0.89 -5.20 7.39
N ASN A 64 1.80 -4.21 7.42
CA ASN A 64 2.96 -4.19 8.33
C ASN A 64 3.94 -5.38 8.11
N ILE A 65 3.83 -6.03 6.94
CA ILE A 65 4.54 -7.25 6.56
C ILE A 65 6.07 -7.09 6.59
N LYS A 66 6.60 -5.92 6.20
CA LYS A 66 8.06 -5.70 6.18
C LYS A 66 8.63 -5.57 7.58
N ALA A 67 7.88 -4.92 8.47
CA ALA A 67 8.33 -4.63 9.83
C ALA A 67 8.04 -5.77 10.82
N PHE A 68 7.16 -6.71 10.46
CA PHE A 68 6.73 -7.82 11.29
C PHE A 68 6.87 -9.17 10.60
N ASP A 69 5.96 -9.52 9.69
CA ASP A 69 5.82 -10.86 9.11
C ASP A 69 7.12 -11.41 8.53
N TRP A 70 7.81 -10.61 7.72
CA TRP A 70 9.11 -10.97 7.14
C TRP A 70 10.16 -11.29 8.18
N LYS A 71 10.15 -10.63 9.34
CA LYS A 71 11.08 -10.96 10.44
C LYS A 71 10.72 -12.30 11.07
N VAL A 72 9.43 -12.57 11.28
CA VAL A 72 8.95 -13.83 11.87
C VAL A 72 9.21 -15.01 10.92
N LEU A 73 9.06 -14.80 9.61
CA LEU A 73 9.20 -15.85 8.60
C LEU A 73 10.66 -16.10 8.20
N GLN A 74 11.56 -15.12 8.38
CA GLN A 74 12.98 -15.23 7.96
C GLN A 74 13.73 -16.46 8.51
N PRO A 75 13.54 -16.92 9.77
CA PRO A 75 14.18 -18.13 10.29
C PRO A 75 13.84 -19.41 9.50
N TYR A 76 12.69 -19.44 8.84
CA TYR A 76 12.26 -20.58 8.02
C TYR A 76 12.84 -20.52 6.60
N ALA A 77 13.41 -19.39 6.19
CA ALA A 77 13.78 -19.09 4.81
C ALA A 77 15.30 -18.94 4.64
N GLN A 78 16.04 -20.04 4.72
CA GLN A 78 17.52 -20.02 4.63
C GLN A 78 18.04 -19.49 3.29
N GLU A 79 17.35 -19.78 2.19
CA GLU A 79 17.76 -19.41 0.83
C GLU A 79 17.04 -18.17 0.27
N LEU A 80 16.10 -17.60 1.02
CA LEU A 80 15.27 -16.47 0.56
C LEU A 80 15.40 -15.32 1.54
N LEU A 81 15.96 -14.21 1.08
CA LEU A 81 15.99 -12.96 1.84
C LEU A 81 14.72 -12.16 1.52
N PHE A 82 13.81 -12.03 2.49
CA PHE A 82 12.53 -11.35 2.26
C PHE A 82 12.66 -9.89 1.86
N ARG A 83 13.76 -9.22 2.23
CA ARG A 83 14.09 -7.86 1.76
C ARG A 83 14.21 -7.75 0.23
N ASN A 84 14.45 -8.86 -0.47
CA ASN A 84 14.56 -8.91 -1.92
C ASN A 84 13.22 -9.26 -2.60
N VAL A 85 12.19 -9.64 -1.85
CA VAL A 85 10.86 -9.93 -2.39
C VAL A 85 10.16 -8.62 -2.68
N SER A 86 9.64 -8.45 -3.91
CA SER A 86 8.82 -7.28 -4.25
C SER A 86 7.60 -7.22 -3.33
N THR A 87 7.59 -6.25 -2.41
CA THR A 87 6.60 -6.21 -1.32
C THR A 87 5.88 -4.86 -1.30
N ILE A 88 4.55 -4.91 -1.37
CA ILE A 88 3.68 -3.77 -1.05
C ILE A 88 3.23 -3.93 0.40
N ASP A 89 3.60 -2.98 1.25
CA ASP A 89 3.19 -2.94 2.66
C ASP A 89 2.20 -1.80 2.85
N LEU A 90 0.92 -2.13 2.98
CA LEU A 90 -0.16 -1.13 2.99
C LEU A 90 -0.02 -0.16 4.17
N MET A 91 0.43 -0.66 5.34
CA MET A 91 0.59 0.18 6.52
C MET A 91 1.80 1.11 6.38
N GLU A 92 2.91 0.60 5.84
CA GLU A 92 4.09 1.41 5.56
C GLU A 92 3.76 2.56 4.61
N ASP A 93 3.07 2.29 3.51
CA ASP A 93 2.69 3.31 2.52
C ASP A 93 1.81 4.41 3.14
N VAL A 94 0.82 4.02 3.95
CA VAL A 94 -0.04 4.98 4.67
C VAL A 94 0.75 5.78 5.70
N ALA A 95 1.62 5.12 6.46
CA ALA A 95 2.43 5.76 7.49
C ALA A 95 3.47 6.72 6.92
N ASN A 96 4.04 6.41 5.76
CA ASN A 96 4.99 7.29 5.06
C ASN A 96 4.34 8.62 4.66
N PHE A 97 3.03 8.63 4.37
CA PHE A 97 2.29 9.85 4.07
C PHE A 97 1.87 10.61 5.33
N LEU A 98 1.31 9.91 6.32
CA LEU A 98 0.72 10.53 7.52
C LEU A 98 1.75 10.86 8.61
N GLY A 99 2.90 10.19 8.63
CA GLY A 99 3.88 10.25 9.71
C GLY A 99 3.52 9.41 10.94
N PHE A 100 2.41 8.67 10.90
CA PHE A 100 1.99 7.74 11.96
C PHE A 100 1.29 6.51 11.39
N ARG A 101 1.29 5.42 12.15
CA ARG A 101 0.71 4.13 11.75
C ARG A 101 -0.78 4.09 12.02
N VAL A 102 -1.53 3.45 11.12
CA VAL A 102 -2.98 3.21 11.22
C VAL A 102 -3.21 1.71 11.11
N GLY A 103 -4.08 1.13 11.95
CA GLY A 103 -4.37 -0.30 11.93
C GLY A 103 -5.31 -0.73 10.80
N LEU A 104 -5.22 -2.01 10.40
CA LEU A 104 -6.02 -2.59 9.32
C LEU A 104 -7.52 -2.42 9.53
N ALA A 105 -8.01 -2.69 10.75
CA ALA A 105 -9.43 -2.57 11.08
C ALA A 105 -9.96 -1.14 10.85
N ALA A 106 -9.21 -0.11 11.25
CA ALA A 106 -9.61 1.29 11.06
C ALA A 106 -9.62 1.69 9.58
N LEU A 107 -8.67 1.18 8.79
CA LEU A 107 -8.64 1.41 7.33
C LEU A 107 -9.77 0.65 6.62
N ALA A 108 -10.02 -0.60 6.99
CA ALA A 108 -11.10 -1.41 6.44
C ALA A 108 -12.49 -0.82 6.74
N GLU A 109 -12.70 -0.32 7.95
CA GLU A 109 -13.97 0.28 8.35
C GLU A 109 -14.32 1.48 7.46
N VAL A 110 -13.40 2.44 7.32
CA VAL A 110 -13.67 3.68 6.58
C VAL A 110 -13.68 3.49 5.05
N ASN A 111 -12.91 2.54 4.51
CA ASN A 111 -12.80 2.35 3.05
C ASN A 111 -13.72 1.26 2.51
N LEU A 112 -14.04 0.23 3.29
CA LEU A 112 -14.80 -0.95 2.87
C LEU A 112 -16.15 -1.08 3.58
N GLY A 113 -16.40 -0.30 4.64
CA GLY A 113 -17.60 -0.44 5.48
C GLY A 113 -17.61 -1.74 6.29
N GLN A 114 -16.45 -2.36 6.49
CA GLN A 114 -16.32 -3.65 7.17
C GLN A 114 -15.67 -3.46 8.54
N THR A 115 -16.37 -3.89 9.59
CA THR A 115 -15.82 -3.91 10.95
C THR A 115 -15.18 -5.26 11.23
N LYS A 116 -13.94 -5.27 11.72
CA LYS A 116 -13.26 -6.50 12.13
C LYS A 116 -13.90 -7.04 13.42
N SER A 117 -14.24 -8.33 13.45
CA SER A 117 -14.94 -8.97 14.57
C SER A 117 -14.04 -9.61 15.64
N GLY A 118 -12.71 -9.57 15.49
CA GLY A 118 -11.76 -10.25 16.38
C GLY A 118 -10.48 -9.46 16.68
N HIS A 119 -9.80 -9.83 17.78
CA HIS A 119 -8.57 -9.17 18.26
C HIS A 119 -7.37 -10.14 18.22
N GLY A 120 -6.19 -9.66 17.80
CA GLY A 120 -4.98 -10.49 17.63
C GLY A 120 -4.46 -11.19 18.90
N LEU A 121 -4.86 -10.74 20.09
CA LEU A 121 -4.56 -11.45 21.35
C LEU A 121 -5.26 -12.81 21.45
N GLU A 122 -6.37 -13.01 20.73
CA GLU A 122 -7.10 -14.27 20.71
C GLU A 122 -6.42 -15.33 19.83
N ALA A 123 -5.67 -14.92 18.80
CA ALA A 123 -4.98 -15.83 17.89
C ALA A 123 -3.97 -16.74 18.61
N ILE A 124 -3.17 -16.15 19.50
CA ILE A 124 -2.18 -16.90 20.29
C ILE A 124 -2.87 -17.84 21.29
N LYS A 125 -4.03 -17.44 21.82
CA LYS A 125 -4.85 -18.31 22.67
C LYS A 125 -5.40 -19.49 21.86
N TRP A 126 -5.98 -19.26 20.69
CA TRP A 126 -6.47 -20.34 19.83
C TRP A 126 -5.38 -21.30 19.40
N TYR A 127 -4.16 -20.82 19.11
CA TYR A 127 -3.01 -21.69 18.86
C TYR A 127 -2.70 -22.57 20.08
N ARG A 128 -2.60 -21.99 21.29
CA ARG A 128 -2.31 -22.73 22.53
C ARG A 128 -3.39 -23.76 22.86
N ASP A 129 -4.65 -23.42 22.59
CA ASP A 129 -5.81 -24.30 22.83
C ASP A 129 -6.02 -25.33 21.70
N GLY A 130 -5.23 -25.28 20.62
CA GLY A 130 -5.39 -26.14 19.45
C GLY A 130 -6.64 -25.84 18.60
N ASN A 131 -7.26 -24.67 18.77
CA ASN A 131 -8.43 -24.23 18.02
C ASN A 131 -8.04 -23.68 16.63
N TRP A 132 -7.63 -24.59 15.76
CA TRP A 132 -7.16 -24.28 14.42
C TRP A 132 -8.23 -23.69 13.51
N GLU A 133 -9.50 -24.00 13.73
CA GLU A 133 -10.60 -23.48 12.91
C GLU A 133 -10.76 -21.97 13.12
N MET A 134 -10.79 -21.53 14.38
CA MET A 134 -10.86 -20.10 14.70
C MET A 134 -9.60 -19.35 14.26
N LEU A 135 -8.41 -19.93 14.48
CA LEU A 135 -7.16 -19.33 14.04
C LEU A 135 -7.12 -19.16 12.52
N LYS A 136 -7.53 -20.20 11.77
CA LYS A 136 -7.59 -20.16 10.31
C LYS A 136 -8.60 -19.12 9.82
N LYS A 137 -9.79 -19.09 10.40
CA LYS A 137 -10.81 -18.11 10.04
C LYS A 137 -10.30 -16.68 10.24
N TYR A 138 -9.73 -16.40 11.40
CA TYR A 138 -9.23 -15.07 11.74
C TYR A 138 -8.11 -14.60 10.80
N CYS A 139 -7.09 -15.44 10.57
CA CYS A 139 -5.98 -15.09 9.69
C CYS A 139 -6.45 -14.89 8.24
N LEU A 140 -7.32 -15.77 7.73
CA LEU A 140 -7.87 -15.59 6.37
C LEU A 140 -8.79 -14.37 6.25
N ASP A 141 -9.48 -13.97 7.31
CA ASP A 141 -10.23 -12.72 7.33
C ASP A 141 -9.30 -11.50 7.22
N ASP A 142 -8.12 -11.51 7.88
CA ASP A 142 -7.12 -10.45 7.75
C ASP A 142 -6.48 -10.40 6.35
N VAL A 143 -6.20 -11.55 5.74
CA VAL A 143 -5.78 -11.64 4.34
C VAL A 143 -6.85 -11.04 3.42
N ARG A 144 -8.13 -11.38 3.65
CA ARG A 144 -9.25 -10.88 2.85
C ARG A 144 -9.38 -9.36 2.98
N LEU A 145 -9.31 -8.82 4.20
CA LEU A 145 -9.35 -7.38 4.43
C LEU A 145 -8.17 -6.65 3.78
N THR A 146 -6.97 -7.22 3.88
CA THR A 146 -5.77 -6.69 3.24
C THR A 146 -5.91 -6.68 1.72
N ARG A 147 -6.40 -7.77 1.13
CA ARG A 147 -6.69 -7.88 -0.31
C ARG A 147 -7.71 -6.82 -0.76
N ASP A 148 -8.84 -6.75 -0.06
CA ASP A 148 -9.95 -5.86 -0.42
C ASP A 148 -9.51 -4.38 -0.31
N LEU A 149 -8.73 -4.04 0.72
CA LEU A 149 -8.17 -2.71 0.89
C LEU A 149 -7.15 -2.39 -0.22
N TYR A 150 -6.28 -3.34 -0.57
CA TYR A 150 -5.34 -3.18 -1.68
C TYR A 150 -6.07 -2.94 -3.00
N GLU A 151 -7.08 -3.75 -3.34
CA GLU A 151 -7.83 -3.59 -4.59
C GLU A 151 -8.60 -2.27 -4.61
N PHE A 152 -9.19 -1.84 -3.48
CA PHE A 152 -9.78 -0.51 -3.35
C PHE A 152 -8.77 0.60 -3.66
N GLY A 153 -7.62 0.61 -2.97
CA GLY A 153 -6.62 1.66 -3.14
C GLY A 153 -5.96 1.63 -4.53
N LYS A 154 -5.75 0.46 -5.10
CA LYS A 154 -5.27 0.27 -6.48
C LYS A 154 -6.24 0.84 -7.51
N GLN A 155 -7.54 0.65 -7.32
CA GLN A 155 -8.57 1.18 -8.23
C GLN A 155 -8.77 2.69 -8.05
N LYS A 156 -8.82 3.17 -6.80
CA LYS A 156 -9.16 4.55 -6.46
C LYS A 156 -7.96 5.50 -6.52
N GLY A 157 -6.75 4.99 -6.29
CA GLY A 157 -5.52 5.80 -6.15
C GLY A 157 -5.38 6.47 -4.78
N TYR A 158 -6.26 6.17 -3.83
CA TYR A 158 -6.20 6.69 -2.46
C TYR A 158 -6.89 5.75 -1.48
N VAL A 159 -6.61 5.95 -0.19
CA VAL A 159 -7.39 5.42 0.94
C VAL A 159 -7.77 6.57 1.89
N LYS A 160 -8.90 6.44 2.57
CA LYS A 160 -9.34 7.37 3.61
C LYS A 160 -8.87 6.90 4.98
N VAL A 161 -8.63 7.84 5.89
CA VAL A 161 -8.27 7.59 7.29
C VAL A 161 -9.09 8.51 8.18
N ASN A 162 -9.82 7.96 9.14
CA ASN A 162 -10.55 8.74 10.14
C ASN A 162 -9.57 9.37 11.15
N ASN A 163 -9.77 10.64 11.44
CA ASN A 163 -9.10 11.36 12.52
C ASN A 163 -9.91 11.26 13.81
N LYS A 164 -9.26 11.45 14.97
CA LYS A 164 -9.88 11.41 16.29
C LYS A 164 -10.97 12.48 16.49
N ASN A 165 -10.89 13.58 15.76
CA ASN A 165 -11.86 14.68 15.82
C ASN A 165 -13.05 14.51 14.84
N GLY A 166 -13.13 13.37 14.14
CA GLY A 166 -14.18 13.09 13.15
C GLY A 166 -13.89 13.55 11.72
N SER A 167 -12.78 14.27 11.48
CA SER A 167 -12.35 14.60 10.12
C SER A 167 -11.74 13.38 9.41
N GLN A 168 -11.63 13.42 8.08
CA GLN A 168 -10.99 12.36 7.29
C GLN A 168 -9.76 12.88 6.55
N TYR A 169 -8.67 12.12 6.58
CA TYR A 169 -7.53 12.32 5.69
C TYR A 169 -7.73 11.48 4.43
N THR A 170 -7.39 12.04 3.28
CA THR A 170 -7.21 11.28 2.04
C THR A 170 -5.73 11.03 1.84
N VAL A 171 -5.34 9.77 1.80
CA VAL A 171 -3.96 9.31 1.62
C VAL A 171 -3.81 8.79 0.19
N PRO A 172 -3.08 9.48 -0.70
CA PRO A 172 -2.78 8.98 -2.03
C PRO A 172 -1.98 7.67 -1.94
N VAL A 173 -2.37 6.67 -2.73
CA VAL A 173 -1.64 5.39 -2.83
C VAL A 173 -1.40 5.05 -4.30
N LYS A 174 -0.20 4.53 -4.59
CA LYS A 174 0.28 4.24 -5.96
C LYS A 174 0.23 2.74 -6.29
N TRP A 175 -0.61 1.98 -5.58
CA TRP A 175 -0.67 0.51 -5.65
C TRP A 175 -1.04 -0.06 -7.02
N GLY A 176 -1.73 0.73 -7.85
CA GLY A 176 -2.06 0.41 -9.25
C GLY A 176 -1.21 1.14 -10.29
N SER A 177 -0.25 1.98 -9.88
CA SER A 177 0.57 2.72 -10.83
C SER A 177 1.55 1.80 -11.55
N LYS A 178 1.71 2.04 -12.86
CA LYS A 178 2.70 1.35 -13.70
C LYS A 178 4.08 2.01 -13.62
N LYS A 179 4.14 3.26 -13.12
CA LYS A 179 5.35 4.06 -13.03
C LYS A 179 5.75 4.19 -11.56
N SER A 180 7.03 4.02 -11.27
CA SER A 180 7.59 4.32 -9.96
C SER A 180 7.54 5.83 -9.68
N ALA A 181 7.66 6.20 -8.41
CA ALA A 181 7.77 7.62 -8.03
C ALA A 181 8.94 8.33 -8.71
N LYS A 182 10.06 7.61 -8.91
CA LYS A 182 11.24 8.13 -9.58
C LYS A 182 10.99 8.38 -11.07
N GLU A 183 10.37 7.43 -11.77
CA GLU A 183 10.00 7.60 -13.18
C GLU A 183 9.05 8.78 -13.36
N MET A 184 8.04 8.93 -12.49
CA MET A 184 7.13 10.08 -12.55
C MET A 184 7.87 11.41 -12.35
N GLU A 185 8.81 11.47 -11.41
CA GLU A 185 9.65 12.65 -11.19
C GLU A 185 10.53 12.96 -12.41
N ASP A 186 11.14 11.94 -13.01
CA ASP A 186 11.99 12.10 -14.20
C ASP A 186 11.18 12.59 -15.41
N ILE A 187 9.94 12.12 -15.58
CA ILE A 187 9.00 12.64 -16.58
C ILE A 187 8.73 14.14 -16.36
N LEU A 188 8.47 14.56 -15.11
CA LEU A 188 8.22 15.97 -14.79
C LEU A 188 9.45 16.84 -15.08
N ARG A 189 10.65 16.36 -14.73
CA ARG A 189 11.91 17.06 -15.03
C ARG A 189 12.15 17.19 -16.52
N HIS A 190 11.88 16.13 -17.28
CA HIS A 190 12.00 16.17 -18.73
C HIS A 190 10.98 17.13 -19.36
N ALA A 191 9.72 17.09 -18.91
CA ALA A 191 8.67 18.01 -19.38
C ALA A 191 9.05 19.48 -19.14
N GLN A 192 9.63 19.79 -17.97
CA GLN A 192 10.14 21.12 -17.63
C GLN A 192 11.23 21.57 -18.63
N LEU A 193 12.25 20.74 -18.84
CA LEU A 193 13.39 21.08 -19.71
C LEU A 193 12.98 21.22 -21.18
N ALA A 194 12.11 20.33 -21.64
CA ALA A 194 11.64 20.31 -23.02
C ALA A 194 10.47 21.28 -23.28
N ARG A 195 9.96 21.97 -22.24
CA ARG A 195 8.76 22.82 -22.29
C ARG A 195 7.56 22.12 -22.94
N ARG A 196 7.37 20.85 -22.58
CA ARG A 196 6.27 20.03 -23.10
C ARG A 196 5.12 19.99 -22.11
N PRO A 197 3.87 20.01 -22.58
CA PRO A 197 2.73 19.77 -21.71
C PRO A 197 2.82 18.40 -21.06
N VAL A 198 2.46 18.32 -19.77
CA VAL A 198 2.33 17.08 -19.03
C VAL A 198 0.92 16.95 -18.49
N GLU A 199 0.29 15.80 -18.76
CA GLU A 199 -0.91 15.41 -18.04
C GLU A 199 -0.51 14.85 -16.69
N ILE A 200 -1.08 15.39 -15.63
CA ILE A 200 -0.85 14.92 -14.26
C ILE A 200 -2.18 14.43 -13.71
N ASN A 201 -2.23 13.17 -13.30
CA ASN A 201 -3.30 12.63 -12.48
C ASN A 201 -2.90 12.77 -11.01
N TYR A 202 -3.71 13.38 -10.17
CA TYR A 202 -3.35 13.63 -8.77
C TYR A 202 -4.55 13.65 -7.81
N ILE A 203 -4.24 13.59 -6.52
CA ILE A 203 -5.20 13.68 -5.42
C ILE A 203 -5.24 15.12 -4.88
N LEU A 204 -6.44 15.71 -4.87
CA LEU A 204 -6.74 16.94 -4.15
C LEU A 204 -7.11 16.59 -2.71
N SER A 205 -6.28 17.03 -1.76
CA SER A 205 -6.63 17.06 -0.35
C SER A 205 -7.86 17.96 -0.21
N ASP A 206 -8.91 17.49 0.49
CA ASP A 206 -10.15 18.23 0.84
C ASP A 206 -11.38 18.11 -0.09
N SER A 207 -11.41 17.22 -1.09
CA SER A 207 -12.67 16.94 -1.80
C SER A 207 -13.53 15.90 -1.03
N GLU A 208 -14.83 16.15 -0.88
CA GLU A 208 -15.71 15.24 -0.10
C GLU A 208 -16.08 13.94 -0.84
N GLU A 209 -16.33 13.98 -2.15
CA GLU A 209 -16.79 12.81 -2.92
C GLU A 209 -15.67 12.04 -3.65
N ASN A 210 -14.95 12.68 -4.57
CA ASN A 210 -13.90 12.06 -5.38
C ASN A 210 -12.65 12.97 -5.47
N PRO A 211 -11.58 12.63 -4.73
CA PRO A 211 -10.38 13.48 -4.66
C PRO A 211 -9.45 13.32 -5.84
N ARG A 212 -9.71 12.35 -6.73
CA ARG A 212 -8.92 12.15 -7.93
C ARG A 212 -9.31 13.18 -8.99
N THR A 213 -8.31 13.90 -9.46
CA THR A 213 -8.43 14.85 -10.56
C THR A 213 -7.30 14.64 -11.57
N ASN A 214 -7.40 15.31 -12.71
CA ASN A 214 -6.34 15.41 -13.69
C ASN A 214 -6.30 16.83 -14.28
N GLY A 215 -5.19 17.15 -14.92
CA GLY A 215 -5.08 18.36 -15.72
C GLY A 215 -3.86 18.31 -16.63
N LEU A 216 -3.84 19.24 -17.58
CA LEU A 216 -2.72 19.44 -18.50
C LEU A 216 -1.94 20.67 -18.05
N PHE A 217 -0.64 20.49 -17.82
CA PHE A 217 0.19 21.47 -17.15
C PHE A 217 1.49 21.77 -17.88
N GLU A 218 1.93 23.02 -17.81
CA GLU A 218 3.32 23.41 -18.01
C GLU A 218 4.06 23.21 -16.67
N VAL A 219 5.17 22.47 -16.66
CA VAL A 219 5.99 22.32 -15.46
C VAL A 219 6.93 23.52 -15.35
N ILE A 220 6.74 24.33 -14.32
CA ILE A 220 7.59 25.50 -14.03
C ILE A 220 8.85 25.07 -13.27
N GLY A 221 8.68 24.21 -12.25
CA GLY A 221 9.76 23.81 -11.35
C GLY A 221 9.54 22.45 -10.68
N VAL A 222 10.57 21.61 -10.61
CA VAL A 222 10.55 20.32 -9.89
C VAL A 222 11.49 20.34 -8.69
N PHE A 223 10.91 20.31 -7.49
CA PHE A 223 11.62 20.32 -6.20
C PHE A 223 11.54 18.94 -5.52
N SER A 224 12.16 18.79 -4.35
CA SER A 224 12.26 17.50 -3.65
C SER A 224 10.92 16.90 -3.21
N LYS A 225 9.92 17.74 -2.86
CA LYS A 225 8.60 17.28 -2.37
C LYS A 225 7.43 17.82 -3.17
N LYS A 226 7.68 18.77 -4.07
CA LYS A 226 6.64 19.50 -4.79
C LYS A 226 7.05 19.81 -6.22
N VAL A 227 6.04 19.98 -7.06
CA VAL A 227 6.16 20.51 -8.42
C VAL A 227 5.33 21.77 -8.53
N GLU A 228 5.91 22.81 -9.11
CA GLU A 228 5.20 24.03 -9.49
C GLU A 228 4.73 23.88 -10.93
N VAL A 229 3.44 24.08 -11.16
CA VAL A 229 2.79 23.89 -12.45
C VAL A 229 1.94 25.10 -12.81
N ARG A 230 1.78 25.35 -14.11
CA ARG A 230 0.77 26.25 -14.67
C ARG A 230 -0.24 25.43 -15.44
N ASP A 231 -1.51 25.60 -15.10
CA ASP A 231 -2.63 24.97 -15.80
C ASP A 231 -2.84 25.63 -17.17
N TYR A 232 -2.86 24.83 -18.23
CA TYR A 232 -3.11 25.33 -19.59
C TYR A 232 -4.53 25.87 -19.79
N ASN A 233 -5.51 25.38 -19.04
CA ASN A 233 -6.90 25.81 -19.19
C ASN A 233 -7.18 27.15 -18.48
N SER A 234 -6.64 27.31 -17.27
CA SER A 234 -6.92 28.50 -16.45
C SER A 234 -5.80 29.54 -16.46
N GLY A 235 -4.60 29.19 -16.94
CA GLY A 235 -3.41 30.04 -16.88
C GLY A 235 -2.85 30.24 -15.47
N LYS A 236 -3.47 29.66 -14.44
CA LYS A 236 -3.08 29.84 -13.05
C LYS A 236 -1.93 28.90 -12.68
N SER A 237 -0.99 29.42 -11.90
CA SER A 237 0.10 28.63 -11.31
C SER A 237 -0.25 28.19 -9.90
N PHE A 238 0.16 26.98 -9.53
CA PHE A 238 0.04 26.45 -8.17
C PHE A 238 1.05 25.32 -7.92
N GLU A 239 1.13 24.88 -6.67
CA GLU A 239 2.02 23.80 -6.24
C GLU A 239 1.26 22.50 -6.03
N LEU A 240 1.85 21.39 -6.49
CA LEU A 240 1.40 20.03 -6.20
C LEU A 240 2.45 19.29 -5.40
N LEU A 241 2.01 18.58 -4.36
CA LEU A 241 2.88 17.64 -3.66
C LEU A 241 3.14 16.41 -4.54
N ILE A 242 4.39 15.99 -4.66
CA ILE A 242 4.77 14.79 -5.43
C ILE A 242 4.13 13.52 -4.84
N SER A 243 3.86 13.51 -3.53
CA SER A 243 3.11 12.44 -2.87
C SER A 243 1.69 12.28 -3.40
N ASN A 244 1.08 13.36 -3.90
CA ASN A 244 -0.31 13.35 -4.38
C ASN A 244 -0.43 12.97 -5.86
N ILE A 245 0.67 12.98 -6.61
CA ILE A 245 0.68 12.62 -8.03
C ILE A 245 0.52 11.10 -8.16
N LEU A 246 -0.46 10.65 -8.93
CA LEU A 246 -0.76 9.24 -9.19
C LEU A 246 -0.11 8.73 -10.48
N ASP A 247 -0.06 9.60 -11.49
CA ASP A 247 0.53 9.30 -12.80
C ASP A 247 0.91 10.59 -13.54
N THR A 248 1.90 10.50 -14.41
CA THR A 248 2.36 11.60 -15.27
C THR A 248 2.62 11.11 -16.69
N ASP A 249 2.15 11.85 -17.69
CA ASP A 249 2.38 11.56 -19.10
C ASP A 249 2.66 12.84 -19.88
N ILE A 250 3.81 12.90 -20.55
CA ILE A 250 4.10 13.98 -21.48
C ILE A 250 3.15 13.86 -22.68
N LYS A 251 2.52 14.96 -23.06
CA LYS A 251 1.67 15.02 -24.25
C LYS A 251 2.41 15.71 -25.39
N ASP A 252 2.11 15.30 -26.62
CA ASP A 252 2.42 16.09 -27.80
C ASP A 252 1.55 17.34 -27.76
N ALA A 253 2.14 18.50 -28.02
CA ALA A 253 1.49 19.78 -27.76
C ALA A 253 0.17 19.94 -28.54
N PRO A 254 -0.88 20.57 -27.98
CA PRO A 254 -1.74 21.40 -28.82
C PRO A 254 -0.86 22.54 -29.34
N HIS A 255 -0.86 22.76 -30.66
CA HIS A 255 -0.17 23.89 -31.28
C HIS A 255 -0.36 25.15 -30.44
N THR A 256 0.73 25.76 -29.98
CA THR A 256 0.76 27.03 -29.25
C THR A 256 0.45 28.22 -30.14
N GLU A 257 -0.48 28.08 -31.08
CA GLU A 257 -1.17 29.20 -31.70
C GLU A 257 -2.52 29.32 -31.01
N SER A 258 -2.71 30.36 -30.19
CA SER A 258 -4.01 30.81 -29.67
C SER A 258 -4.61 30.11 -28.44
N LEU A 259 -3.93 30.13 -27.29
CA LEU A 259 -4.64 30.14 -25.98
C LEU A 259 -4.30 31.34 -25.09
N PHE A 260 -3.38 32.21 -25.50
CA PHE A 260 -3.03 33.45 -24.79
C PHE A 260 -3.15 34.70 -25.68
N ASN A 261 -4.20 34.75 -26.51
CA ASN A 261 -4.65 36.01 -27.11
C ASN A 261 -6.02 36.37 -26.54
N LEU A 262 -6.01 37.08 -25.41
CA LEU A 262 -6.84 38.23 -25.02
C LEU A 262 -6.72 38.48 -23.51
#